data_AF-A0A3D0ZKK1-F1
#
_entry.id   AF-A0A3D0ZKK1-F1
#
_cell.length_a   1.000
_cell.length_b   1.000
_cell.length_c   1.000
_cell.angle_alpha   90.00
_cell.angle_beta   90.00
_cell.angle_gamma   90.00
#
_symmetry.space_group_name_H-M   'P 1'
#
loop_
_entity.id
_entity.type
_entity.pdbx_description
1 polymer ?
#
loop_
_entity_poly.entity_id
_entity_poly.type
_entity_poly.pdbx_seq_one_letter_code
_entity_poly.pdbx_strand_id
1 'polypeptide(L)'
;MADNTAINSTEVYGPGASVAAFLMQPLLILAAVVAAILLVRALNRGAEREELFLEGALMMTTAFIVFNKVGSPQFIIWLAPVIIAGLTHDWERWKVPAALLMGIAVTTFVIYPLFYTPLIHAHPVMAAILTTRNVLLVVLLWWSVKRTAELGRKAPAVPEARTA
;
A
#
# COMPACT_ATOMS: atom_id res chain seq x y z
N MET A 1 -9.71 24.18 -6.03
CA MET A 1 -8.71 23.35 -6.74
C MET A 1 -8.30 24.07 -8.00
N ALA A 2 -7.13 23.79 -8.57
CA ALA A 2 -6.74 24.32 -9.88
C ALA A 2 -6.23 23.21 -10.79
N ASP A 3 -6.59 23.26 -12.07
CA ASP A 3 -6.20 22.25 -13.04
C ASP A 3 -4.80 22.53 -13.61
N ASN A 4 -3.95 21.52 -13.61
CA ASN A 4 -2.71 21.48 -14.36
C ASN A 4 -2.97 20.73 -15.67
N THR A 5 -3.20 21.49 -16.74
CA THR A 5 -3.53 20.97 -18.07
C THR A 5 -2.35 20.26 -18.74
N ALA A 6 -1.10 20.54 -18.34
CA ALA A 6 0.08 19.89 -18.90
C ALA A 6 0.18 18.40 -18.53
N ILE A 7 -0.35 18.02 -17.37
CA ILE A 7 -0.33 16.63 -16.87
C ILE A 7 -1.73 16.07 -16.58
N ASN A 8 -2.78 16.76 -17.01
CA ASN A 8 -4.18 16.40 -16.79
C ASN A 8 -4.48 16.03 -15.32
N SER A 9 -4.11 16.90 -14.39
CA SER A 9 -4.28 16.66 -12.95
C SER A 9 -4.88 17.88 -12.25
N THR A 10 -5.68 17.64 -11.22
CA THR A 10 -6.27 18.71 -10.42
C THR A 10 -5.52 18.82 -9.08
N GLU A 11 -4.98 20.01 -8.78
CA GLU A 11 -4.26 20.26 -7.53
C GLU A 11 -5.18 20.85 -6.44
N VAL A 12 -5.01 20.33 -5.23
CA VAL A 12 -5.70 20.82 -4.04
C VAL A 12 -4.93 22.01 -3.47
N TYR A 13 -5.64 23.12 -3.26
CA TYR A 13 -5.12 24.31 -2.61
C TYR A 13 -5.86 24.53 -1.30
N GLY A 14 -5.12 24.90 -0.26
CA GLY A 14 -5.64 25.14 1.08
C GLY A 14 -4.53 25.12 2.12
N PRO A 15 -4.83 25.48 3.38
CA PRO A 15 -3.86 25.42 4.47
C PRO A 15 -3.22 24.03 4.58
N GLY A 16 -1.89 23.98 4.61
CA GLY A 16 -1.13 22.73 4.72
C GLY A 16 -1.02 21.89 3.45
N ALA A 17 -1.75 22.19 2.37
CA ALA A 17 -1.72 21.39 1.14
C ALA A 17 -0.33 21.37 0.47
N SER A 18 0.35 22.53 0.43
CA SER A 18 1.72 22.64 -0.11
C SER A 18 2.73 21.85 0.72
N VAL A 19 2.60 21.90 2.06
CA VAL A 19 3.47 21.16 2.98
C VAL A 19 3.25 19.66 2.83
N ALA A 20 2.00 19.20 2.81
CA ALA A 20 1.66 17.80 2.59
C ALA A 20 2.21 17.31 1.24
N ALA A 21 1.97 18.07 0.16
CA ALA A 21 2.49 17.76 -1.17
C ALA A 21 4.02 17.67 -1.21
N PHE A 22 4.73 18.57 -0.53
CA PHE A 22 6.18 18.55 -0.41
C PHE A 22 6.68 17.32 0.35
N LEU A 23 6.02 16.96 1.46
CA LEU A 23 6.42 15.84 2.33
C LEU A 23 6.18 14.47 1.70
N MET A 24 5.24 14.32 0.77
CA MET A 24 4.99 13.03 0.12
C MET A 24 6.23 12.48 -0.59
N GLN A 25 7.04 13.33 -1.22
CA GLN A 25 8.24 12.89 -1.93
C GLN A 25 9.33 12.29 -1.02
N PRO A 26 9.80 12.97 0.04
CA PRO A 26 10.76 12.38 0.97
C PRO A 26 10.16 11.19 1.75
N LEU A 27 8.86 11.23 2.08
CA LEU A 27 8.21 10.10 2.75
C LEU A 27 8.15 8.85 1.86
N LEU A 28 7.93 9.00 0.55
CA LEU A 28 7.97 7.89 -0.39
C LEU A 28 9.37 7.25 -0.42
N ILE A 29 10.42 8.07 -0.52
CA ILE A 29 11.81 7.58 -0.51
C ILE A 29 12.11 6.86 0.80
N LEU A 30 11.73 7.46 1.94
CA LEU A 30 11.91 6.87 3.25
C LEU A 30 11.17 5.54 3.38
N ALA A 31 9.91 5.47 2.94
CA ALA A 31 9.11 4.25 2.98
C ALA A 31 9.73 3.15 2.12
N ALA A 32 10.24 3.48 0.92
CA ALA A 32 10.94 2.54 0.05
C ALA A 32 12.20 1.98 0.72
N VAL A 33 13.01 2.84 1.33
CA VAL A 33 14.24 2.45 2.04
C VAL A 33 13.92 1.57 3.24
N VAL A 34 12.93 1.95 4.06
CA VAL A 34 12.51 1.16 5.24
C VAL A 34 11.97 -0.21 4.80
N ALA A 35 11.14 -0.25 3.76
CA ALA A 35 10.63 -1.50 3.19
C ALA A 35 11.78 -2.40 2.71
N ALA A 36 12.76 -1.86 1.98
CA ALA A 36 13.94 -2.59 1.52
C ALA A 36 14.77 -3.14 2.69
N ILE A 37 14.99 -2.34 3.75
CA ILE A 37 15.70 -2.78 4.96
C ILE A 37 14.95 -3.92 5.64
N LEU A 38 13.62 -3.84 5.76
CA LEU A 38 12.81 -4.91 6.36
C LEU A 38 12.92 -6.22 5.57
N LEU A 39 12.88 -6.15 4.24
CA LEU A 39 13.03 -7.31 3.36
C LEU A 39 14.42 -7.94 3.46
N VAL A 40 15.48 -7.14 3.35
CA VAL A 40 16.86 -7.61 3.50
C VAL A 40 17.08 -8.24 4.87
N ARG A 41 16.56 -7.62 5.92
CA ARG A 41 16.67 -8.15 7.28
C ARG A 41 15.91 -9.46 7.46
N ALA A 42 14.73 -9.60 6.87
CA ALA A 42 13.97 -10.86 6.92
C ALA A 42 14.68 -11.97 6.13
N LEU A 43 15.20 -11.65 4.95
CA LEU A 43 15.99 -12.57 4.14
C LEU A 43 17.24 -13.07 4.87
N ASN A 44 17.99 -12.14 5.48
CA ASN A 44 19.19 -12.47 6.26
C ASN A 44 18.91 -13.31 7.52
N ARG A 45 17.64 -13.40 7.93
CA ARG A 45 17.19 -14.20 9.06
C ARG A 45 16.53 -15.51 8.64
N GLY A 46 16.64 -15.90 7.38
CA GLY A 46 16.17 -17.20 6.90
C GLY A 46 14.65 -17.28 6.71
N ALA A 47 13.97 -16.15 6.49
CA ALA A 47 12.58 -16.18 6.05
C ALA A 47 12.44 -17.00 4.75
N GLU A 48 11.34 -17.75 4.64
CA GLU A 48 10.99 -18.48 3.42
C GLU A 48 10.85 -17.48 2.25
N ARG A 49 11.45 -17.80 1.11
CA ARG A 49 11.70 -16.85 0.02
C ARG A 49 10.44 -16.52 -0.76
N GLU A 50 9.59 -17.51 -1.02
CA GLU A 50 8.35 -17.32 -1.77
C GLU A 50 7.36 -16.45 -0.99
N GLU A 51 7.19 -16.75 0.29
CA GLU A 51 6.35 -16.02 1.23
C GLU A 51 6.86 -14.59 1.43
N LEU A 52 8.18 -14.41 1.59
CA LEU A 52 8.79 -13.09 1.70
C LEU A 52 8.63 -12.28 0.41
N PHE A 53 8.71 -12.92 -0.75
CA PHE A 53 8.51 -12.25 -2.04
C PHE A 53 7.07 -11.72 -2.17
N LEU A 54 6.07 -12.54 -1.88
CA LEU A 54 4.66 -12.13 -1.98
C LEU A 54 4.33 -11.00 -0.99
N GLU A 55 4.74 -11.14 0.28
CA GLU A 55 4.49 -10.12 1.31
C GLU A 55 5.28 -8.83 1.06
N GLY A 56 6.51 -8.96 0.57
CA GLY A 56 7.34 -7.82 0.20
C GLY A 56 6.79 -7.06 -0.98
N ALA A 57 6.27 -7.76 -1.99
CA ALA A 57 5.58 -7.16 -3.13
C ALA A 57 4.34 -6.37 -2.68
N LEU A 58 3.53 -6.93 -1.78
CA LEU A 58 2.36 -6.24 -1.24
C LEU A 58 2.76 -4.99 -0.45
N MET A 59 3.77 -5.12 0.44
CA MET A 59 4.26 -4.01 1.25
C MET A 59 4.82 -2.87 0.40
N MET A 60 5.70 -3.18 -0.55
CA MET A 60 6.33 -2.17 -1.39
C MET A 60 5.31 -1.47 -2.30
N THR A 61 4.43 -2.26 -2.94
CA THR A 61 3.39 -1.71 -3.82
C THR A 61 2.44 -0.80 -3.03
N THR A 62 1.98 -1.24 -1.86
CA THR A 62 1.09 -0.44 -1.01
C THR A 62 1.79 0.82 -0.49
N ALA A 63 3.07 0.73 -0.11
CA ALA A 63 3.86 1.89 0.31
C ALA A 63 3.97 2.93 -0.80
N PHE A 64 4.26 2.51 -2.03
CA PHE A 64 4.30 3.42 -3.18
C PHE A 64 2.96 4.08 -3.43
N ILE A 65 1.85 3.38 -3.27
CA ILE A 65 0.51 3.96 -3.43
C ILE A 65 0.22 4.99 -2.32
N VAL A 66 0.48 4.66 -1.06
CA VAL A 66 0.16 5.50 0.11
C VAL A 66 0.95 6.81 0.09
N PHE A 67 2.23 6.77 -0.30
CA PHE A 67 3.09 7.95 -0.29
C PHE A 67 3.21 8.65 -1.67
N ASN A 68 2.40 8.25 -2.65
CA ASN A 68 2.34 8.96 -3.92
C ASN A 68 1.53 10.25 -3.80
N LYS A 69 2.11 11.39 -4.16
CA LYS A 69 1.45 12.71 -4.13
C LYS A 69 0.17 12.78 -5.00
N VAL A 70 0.14 12.10 -6.16
CA VAL A 70 -0.96 12.20 -7.13
C VAL A 70 -2.10 11.26 -6.76
N GLY A 71 -1.77 10.04 -6.30
CA GLY A 71 -2.76 9.08 -5.80
C GLY A 71 -3.82 8.66 -6.83
N SER A 72 -3.46 8.57 -8.12
CA SER A 72 -4.40 8.24 -9.21
C SER A 72 -5.18 6.94 -8.95
N PRO A 73 -6.51 6.89 -9.26
CA PRO A 73 -7.32 5.68 -9.18
C PRO A 73 -6.69 4.45 -9.86
N GLN A 74 -5.95 4.65 -10.96
CA GLN A 74 -5.28 3.57 -11.68
C GLN A 74 -4.25 2.84 -10.84
N PHE A 75 -3.70 3.45 -9.77
CA PHE A 75 -2.69 2.79 -8.94
C PHE A 75 -3.25 1.60 -8.16
N ILE A 76 -4.55 1.58 -7.89
CA ILE A 76 -5.20 0.48 -7.15
C ILE A 76 -5.11 -0.84 -7.90
N ILE A 77 -5.07 -0.82 -9.25
CA ILE A 77 -4.98 -2.04 -10.06
C ILE A 77 -3.69 -2.82 -9.83
N TRP A 78 -2.61 -2.15 -9.41
CA TRP A 78 -1.31 -2.78 -9.18
C TRP A 78 -1.31 -3.69 -7.95
N LEU A 79 -2.28 -3.53 -7.04
CA LEU A 79 -2.47 -4.45 -5.90
C LEU A 79 -3.09 -5.79 -6.32
N ALA A 80 -3.87 -5.81 -7.41
CA ALA A 80 -4.60 -6.99 -7.85
C ALA A 80 -3.70 -8.20 -8.15
N PRO A 81 -2.65 -8.12 -9.00
CA PRO A 81 -1.82 -9.29 -9.31
C PRO A 81 -1.12 -9.85 -8.07
N VAL A 82 -0.67 -8.98 -7.16
CA VAL A 82 0.00 -9.40 -5.91
C VAL A 82 -0.96 -10.15 -5.00
N ILE A 83 -2.17 -9.60 -4.80
CA ILE A 83 -3.18 -10.22 -3.93
C ILE A 83 -3.73 -11.50 -4.54
N ILE A 84 -3.91 -11.58 -5.86
CA ILE A 84 -4.33 -12.81 -6.54
C ILE A 84 -3.27 -13.90 -6.38
N ALA A 85 -1.99 -13.59 -6.63
CA ALA A 85 -0.90 -14.54 -6.42
C ALA A 85 -0.86 -15.04 -4.96
N GLY A 86 -1.06 -14.13 -4.00
CA GLY A 86 -1.16 -14.48 -2.60
C GLY A 86 -2.35 -15.38 -2.26
N LEU A 87 -3.54 -15.12 -2.82
CA LEU A 87 -4.72 -15.97 -2.66
C LEU A 87 -4.50 -17.37 -3.22
N THR A 88 -3.73 -17.51 -4.31
CA THR A 88 -3.37 -18.82 -4.87
C THR A 88 -2.36 -19.59 -4.00
N HIS A 89 -1.57 -18.88 -3.21
CA HIS A 89 -0.56 -19.46 -2.31
C HIS A 89 -1.16 -19.82 -0.94
N ASP A 90 -1.97 -18.94 -0.34
CA ASP A 90 -2.60 -19.15 0.97
C ASP A 90 -3.91 -18.36 1.10
N TRP A 91 -5.03 -19.00 0.79
CA TRP A 91 -6.37 -18.39 0.83
C TRP A 91 -6.73 -17.80 2.20
N GLU A 92 -6.51 -18.55 3.28
CA GLU A 92 -6.97 -18.20 4.62
C GLU A 92 -6.32 -16.92 5.13
N ARG A 93 -5.06 -16.70 4.74
CA ARG A 93 -4.34 -15.48 5.07
C ARG A 93 -4.68 -14.34 4.13
N TRP A 94 -4.71 -14.60 2.82
CA TRP A 94 -4.82 -13.55 1.81
C TRP A 94 -6.24 -13.04 1.59
N LYS A 95 -7.26 -13.71 2.15
CA LYS A 95 -8.64 -13.19 2.20
C LYS A 95 -8.74 -11.83 2.88
N VAL A 96 -7.86 -11.51 3.85
CA VAL A 96 -7.85 -10.22 4.54
C VAL A 96 -7.35 -9.08 3.62
N PRO A 97 -6.16 -9.16 3.01
CA PRO A 97 -5.74 -8.25 1.94
C PRO A 97 -6.76 -8.12 0.81
N ALA A 98 -7.38 -9.24 0.40
CA ALA A 98 -8.40 -9.24 -0.64
C ALA A 98 -9.66 -8.46 -0.24
N ALA A 99 -10.15 -8.64 0.99
CA ALA A 99 -11.28 -7.87 1.49
C ALA A 99 -10.96 -6.36 1.58
N LEU A 100 -9.75 -6.01 2.02
CA LEU A 100 -9.27 -4.62 2.01
C LEU A 100 -9.22 -4.06 0.59
N LEU A 101 -8.66 -4.81 -0.37
CA LEU A 101 -8.62 -4.41 -1.78
C LEU A 101 -10.03 -4.21 -2.33
N MET A 102 -11.00 -5.06 -2.00
CA MET A 102 -12.39 -4.88 -2.43
C MET A 102 -12.97 -3.58 -1.88
N GLY A 103 -12.75 -3.25 -0.61
CA GLY A 103 -13.18 -1.97 -0.03
C GLY A 103 -12.51 -0.77 -0.71
N ILE A 104 -11.21 -0.85 -0.98
CA ILE A 104 -10.44 0.17 -1.71
C ILE A 104 -10.98 0.32 -3.13
N ALA A 105 -11.26 -0.78 -3.83
CA ALA A 105 -11.76 -0.78 -5.20
C ALA A 105 -13.17 -0.18 -5.28
N VAL A 106 -14.08 -0.55 -4.38
CA VAL A 106 -15.45 0.00 -4.33
C VAL A 106 -15.41 1.50 -4.07
N THR A 107 -14.67 1.94 -3.05
CA THR A 107 -14.55 3.38 -2.74
C THR A 107 -13.88 4.16 -3.88
N THR A 108 -12.89 3.56 -4.54
CA THR A 108 -12.25 4.15 -5.73
C THR A 108 -13.22 4.25 -6.90
N PHE A 109 -14.02 3.22 -7.16
CA PHE A 109 -15.02 3.20 -8.23
C PHE A 109 -16.13 4.24 -8.03
N VAL A 110 -16.60 4.38 -6.79
CA VAL A 110 -17.56 5.42 -6.40
C VAL A 110 -16.99 6.81 -6.71
N ILE A 111 -15.72 7.05 -6.38
CA ILE A 111 -15.09 8.34 -6.70
C ILE A 111 -14.88 8.49 -8.21
N TYR A 112 -14.27 7.51 -8.86
CA TYR A 112 -13.92 7.56 -10.27
C TYR A 112 -14.39 6.28 -10.98
N PRO A 113 -15.23 6.37 -12.03
CA PRO A 113 -15.59 7.61 -12.74
C PRO A 113 -16.85 8.33 -12.21
N LEU A 114 -17.57 7.78 -11.21
CA LEU A 114 -18.95 8.22 -10.92
C LEU A 114 -19.05 9.63 -10.32
N PHE A 115 -18.22 9.97 -9.32
CA PHE A 115 -18.34 11.21 -8.55
C PHE A 115 -17.04 12.04 -8.49
N TYR A 116 -16.27 12.02 -9.57
CA TYR A 116 -15.02 12.77 -9.66
C TYR A 116 -15.28 14.28 -9.67
N THR A 117 -16.28 14.73 -10.44
CA THR A 117 -16.63 16.16 -10.51
C THR A 117 -17.05 16.74 -9.16
N PRO A 118 -17.97 16.11 -8.38
CA PRO A 118 -18.26 16.59 -7.03
C PRO A 118 -17.05 16.58 -6.09
N LEU A 119 -16.16 15.58 -6.19
CA LEU A 119 -14.94 15.53 -5.39
C LEU A 119 -14.04 16.75 -5.64
N ILE A 120 -13.78 17.10 -6.91
CA ILE A 120 -12.90 18.23 -7.23
C ILE A 120 -13.52 19.59 -6.86
N HIS A 121 -14.84 19.64 -6.71
CA HIS A 121 -15.58 20.80 -6.18
C HIS A 121 -15.77 20.74 -4.65
N ALA A 122 -14.92 19.97 -3.94
CA ALA A 122 -14.87 19.89 -2.48
C ALA A 122 -16.16 19.38 -1.80
N HIS A 123 -16.91 18.47 -2.44
CA HIS A 123 -18.07 17.86 -1.83
C HIS A 123 -17.68 17.01 -0.60
N PRO A 124 -18.21 17.30 0.61
CA PRO A 124 -17.70 16.72 1.86
C PRO A 124 -17.88 15.21 1.95
N VAL A 125 -18.98 14.66 1.40
CA VAL A 125 -19.20 13.20 1.38
C VAL A 125 -18.18 12.50 0.47
N MET A 126 -17.82 13.10 -0.67
CA MET A 126 -16.84 12.49 -1.57
C MET A 126 -15.43 12.58 -0.98
N ALA A 127 -15.12 13.67 -0.29
CA ALA A 127 -13.90 13.77 0.51
C ALA A 127 -13.84 12.71 1.63
N ALA A 128 -14.95 12.44 2.32
CA ALA A 128 -15.02 11.39 3.33
C ALA A 128 -14.82 9.97 2.75
N ILE A 129 -15.38 9.70 1.57
CA ILE A 129 -15.17 8.42 0.85
C ILE A 129 -13.70 8.30 0.41
N LEU A 130 -13.08 9.37 -0.08
CA LEU A 130 -11.65 9.38 -0.43
C LEU A 130 -10.77 9.15 0.79
N THR A 131 -11.09 9.80 1.92
CA THR A 131 -10.40 9.56 3.19
C THR A 131 -10.54 8.12 3.63
N THR A 132 -11.74 7.53 3.51
CA THR A 132 -11.98 6.11 3.81
C THR A 132 -11.08 5.20 2.96
N ARG A 133 -11.01 5.46 1.65
CA ARG A 133 -10.10 4.74 0.73
C ARG A 133 -8.65 4.82 1.20
N ASN A 134 -8.20 6.00 1.59
CA ASN A 134 -6.83 6.22 2.06
C ASN A 134 -6.54 5.52 3.40
N VAL A 135 -7.50 5.52 4.32
CA VAL A 135 -7.40 4.76 5.58
C VAL A 135 -7.28 3.27 5.29
N LEU A 136 -8.08 2.71 4.38
CA LEU A 136 -7.99 1.31 3.99
C LEU A 136 -6.61 0.95 3.39
N LEU A 137 -6.04 1.83 2.56
CA LEU A 137 -4.69 1.65 2.04
C LEU A 137 -3.63 1.67 3.15
N VAL A 138 -3.74 2.58 4.12
CA VAL A 138 -2.83 2.63 5.28
C VAL A 138 -2.98 1.38 6.15
N VAL A 139 -4.20 0.86 6.34
CA VAL A 139 -4.45 -0.40 7.05
C VAL A 139 -3.81 -1.58 6.30
N LEU A 140 -3.93 -1.63 4.97
CA LEU A 140 -3.27 -2.65 4.15
C LEU A 140 -1.74 -2.56 4.24
N LEU A 141 -1.19 -1.34 4.23
CA LEU A 141 0.24 -1.11 4.42
C LEU A 141 0.68 -1.60 5.80
N TRP A 142 -0.02 -1.22 6.85
CA TRP A 142 0.27 -1.68 8.21
C TRP A 142 0.23 -3.22 8.32
N TRP A 143 -0.77 -3.85 7.71
CA TRP A 143 -0.91 -5.31 7.68
C TRP A 143 0.31 -5.97 7.01
N SER A 144 0.72 -5.50 5.83
CA SER A 144 1.86 -6.04 5.08
C SER A 144 3.22 -5.80 5.76
N VAL A 145 3.40 -4.64 6.40
CA VAL A 145 4.60 -4.33 7.21
C VAL A 145 4.68 -5.26 8.42
N LYS A 146 3.57 -5.43 9.16
CA LYS A 146 3.50 -6.34 10.31
C LYS A 146 3.88 -7.75 9.88
N ARG A 147 3.36 -8.22 8.75
CA ARG A 147 3.63 -9.57 8.26
C ARG A 147 5.09 -9.76 7.85
N THR A 148 5.64 -8.85 7.07
CA THR A 148 7.06 -8.88 6.69
C THR A 148 7.98 -8.88 7.93
N ALA A 149 7.62 -8.10 8.96
CA ALA A 149 8.35 -8.06 10.23
C ALA A 149 8.23 -9.36 11.06
N GLU A 150 7.12 -10.10 10.95
CA GLU A 150 6.94 -11.43 11.56
C GLU A 150 7.81 -12.49 10.89
N LEU A 151 7.91 -12.47 9.56
CA LEU A 151 8.78 -13.39 8.81
C LEU A 151 10.25 -13.23 9.25
N GLY A 152 10.71 -12.00 9.44
CA GLY A 152 12.05 -11.72 9.97
C GLY A 152 12.24 -11.99 11.48
N ARG A 153 11.24 -12.52 12.19
CA ARG A 153 11.35 -12.94 13.60
C ARG A 153 11.34 -14.46 13.76
N LYS A 154 10.66 -15.20 12.88
CA LYS A 154 10.57 -16.66 12.90
C LYS A 154 11.75 -17.29 12.16
N ALA A 155 12.94 -17.26 12.77
CA ALA A 155 14.04 -18.13 12.35
C ALA A 155 14.08 -19.35 13.29
N PRO A 156 13.92 -20.60 12.82
CA PRO A 156 14.24 -21.76 13.63
C PRO A 156 15.74 -21.76 13.93
N ALA A 157 16.11 -21.95 15.19
CA ALA A 157 17.45 -22.41 15.49
C ALA A 157 17.64 -23.76 14.78
N VAL A 158 18.61 -23.86 13.87
CA VAL A 158 19.05 -25.15 13.34
C VAL A 158 19.54 -25.95 14.54
N PRO A 159 18.94 -27.11 14.90
CA PRO A 159 19.53 -27.96 15.91
C PRO A 159 20.88 -28.42 15.40
N GLU A 160 21.96 -28.08 16.09
CA GLU A 160 23.26 -28.72 15.88
C GLU A 160 23.03 -30.23 15.96
N ALA A 161 23.19 -30.91 14.84
CA ALA A 161 23.30 -32.35 14.83
C ALA A 161 24.56 -32.70 15.64
N ARG A 162 24.37 -33.07 16.91
CA ARG A 162 25.38 -33.80 17.68
C ARG A 162 25.61 -35.13 16.96
N THR A 163 26.63 -35.17 16.11
CA THR A 163 27.28 -36.43 15.76
C THR A 163 28.09 -36.87 16.97
N ALA A 164 27.58 -37.89 17.66
CA ALA A 164 28.34 -38.72 18.59
C ALA A 164 29.18 -39.75 17.81
#